data_AF-A0A2D6LUE0-F1
#
_entry.id   AF-A0A2D6LUE0-F1
#
_cell.length_a   1.000
_cell.length_b   1.000
_cell.length_c   1.000
_cell.angle_alpha   90.00
_cell.angle_beta   90.00
_cell.angle_gamma   90.00
#
_symmetry.space_group_name_H-M   'P 1'
#
loop_
_entity.id
_entity.type
_entity.pdbx_description
1 polymer ?
#
loop_
_entity_poly.entity_id
_entity_poly.type
_entity_poly.pdbx_seq_one_letter_code
_entity_poly.pdbx_strand_id
1 'polypeptide(L)'
;MWEESLEEKKEFKQKDIDIVAKLTDRNEHTLSLMHIAKAVGDRKAGKKLELISKLHMEYGSMTKDLMNMRNEIYDNLKKEMMKYSNGQDMYNAT
;
A
#
# COMPACT_ATOMS: atom_id res chain seq x y z
N MET A 1 -30.39 -2.59 -25.24
CA MET A 1 -29.39 -3.59 -24.86
C MET A 1 -28.36 -2.85 -24.04
N TRP A 2 -28.27 -3.13 -22.75
CA TRP A 2 -27.23 -2.56 -21.90
C TRP A 2 -25.99 -3.41 -22.12
N GLU A 3 -25.04 -2.92 -22.91
CA GLU A 3 -23.69 -3.49 -22.94
C GLU A 3 -23.04 -3.10 -21.61
N GLU A 4 -23.10 -3.98 -20.61
CA GLU A 4 -22.13 -3.95 -19.52
C GLU A 4 -20.76 -4.13 -20.17
N SER A 5 -20.02 -3.03 -20.31
CA SER A 5 -18.62 -3.09 -20.71
C SER A 5 -17.88 -3.93 -19.67
N LEU A 6 -17.52 -5.15 -20.03
CA LEU A 6 -16.59 -5.99 -19.28
C LEU A 6 -15.21 -5.32 -19.36
N GLU A 7 -15.00 -4.22 -18.62
CA GLU A 7 -13.67 -3.67 -18.44
C GLU A 7 -12.83 -4.70 -17.68
N GLU A 8 -11.77 -5.20 -18.32
CA GLU A 8 -10.77 -6.04 -17.66
C GLU A 8 -10.23 -5.28 -16.45
N LYS A 9 -10.45 -5.84 -15.25
CA LYS A 9 -9.87 -5.30 -14.03
C LYS A 9 -8.36 -5.31 -14.17
N LYS A 10 -7.74 -4.19 -13.82
CA LYS A 10 -6.28 -4.09 -13.78
C LYS A 10 -5.71 -5.10 -12.78
N GLU A 11 -4.54 -5.63 -13.09
CA GLU A 11 -3.81 -6.55 -12.21
C GLU A 11 -2.52 -5.89 -11.71
N PHE A 12 -2.16 -6.14 -10.46
CA PHE A 12 -0.82 -5.89 -9.97
C PHE A 12 0.17 -6.83 -10.64
N LYS A 13 1.38 -6.34 -10.91
CA LYS A 13 2.47 -7.20 -11.40
C LYS A 13 2.94 -8.07 -10.24
N GLN A 14 3.23 -9.35 -10.50
CA GLN A 14 3.73 -10.28 -9.47
C GLN A 14 4.95 -9.72 -8.73
N LYS A 15 5.87 -9.08 -9.45
CA LYS A 15 7.05 -8.43 -8.85
C LYS A 15 6.72 -7.41 -7.77
N ASP A 16 5.59 -6.72 -7.87
CA ASP A 16 5.19 -5.71 -6.90
C ASP A 16 4.65 -6.37 -5.62
N ILE A 17 3.91 -7.47 -5.76
CA ILE A 17 3.47 -8.33 -4.65
C ILE A 17 4.69 -8.94 -3.94
N ASP A 18 5.66 -9.46 -4.70
CA ASP A 18 6.89 -10.05 -4.13
C ASP A 18 7.74 -9.03 -3.37
N ILE A 19 7.78 -7.77 -3.83
CA ILE A 19 8.47 -6.68 -3.13
C ILE A 19 7.77 -6.37 -1.79
N VAL A 20 6.44 -6.28 -1.80
CA VAL A 20 5.62 -6.03 -0.61
C VAL A 20 5.82 -7.14 0.42
N ALA A 21 5.74 -8.41 0.01
CA ALA A 21 5.99 -9.56 0.88
C ALA A 21 7.39 -9.50 1.53
N LYS A 22 8.44 -9.23 0.73
CA LYS A 22 9.81 -9.12 1.25
C LYS A 22 10.01 -7.96 2.23
N LEU A 23 9.31 -6.85 2.04
CA LEU A 23 9.37 -5.71 2.97
C LEU A 23 8.64 -6.05 4.26
N THR A 24 7.46 -6.66 4.17
CA THR A 24 6.69 -7.11 5.33
C THR A 24 7.45 -8.16 6.16
N ASP A 25 8.08 -9.15 5.52
CA ASP A 25 8.93 -10.15 6.20
C ASP A 25 10.09 -9.52 6.99
N ARG A 26 10.56 -8.35 6.56
CA ARG A 26 11.63 -7.57 7.21
C ARG A 26 11.10 -6.56 8.23
N ASN A 27 9.79 -6.57 8.51
CA ASN A 27 9.11 -5.60 9.36
C ASN A 27 9.19 -4.14 8.82
N GLU A 28 9.40 -3.97 7.51
CA GLU A 28 9.52 -2.68 6.83
C GLU A 28 8.15 -2.17 6.34
N HIS A 29 7.16 -2.17 7.22
CA HIS A 29 5.76 -1.90 6.87
C HIS A 29 5.55 -0.54 6.18
N THR A 30 6.23 0.53 6.61
CA THR A 30 6.06 1.85 5.98
C THR A 30 6.56 1.84 4.53
N LEU A 31 7.69 1.18 4.25
CA LEU A 31 8.22 1.05 2.89
C LEU A 31 7.32 0.16 2.02
N SER A 32 6.79 -0.92 2.60
CA SER A 32 5.81 -1.80 1.94
C SER A 32 4.59 -0.99 1.45
N LEU A 33 4.00 -0.18 2.33
CA LEU A 33 2.88 0.70 1.98
C LEU A 33 3.24 1.78 0.96
N MET A 34 4.47 2.31 0.97
CA MET A 34 4.94 3.26 -0.06
C MET A 34 4.98 2.60 -1.45
N HIS A 35 5.40 1.33 -1.52
CA HIS A 35 5.40 0.58 -2.78
C HIS A 35 3.97 0.35 -3.29
N ILE A 36 3.03 0.00 -2.41
CA ILE A 36 1.61 -0.15 -2.74
C ILE A 36 1.03 1.17 -3.24
N ALA A 37 1.29 2.29 -2.55
CA ALA A 37 0.82 3.62 -2.97
C ALA A 37 1.30 3.97 -4.39
N LYS A 38 2.53 3.61 -4.74
CA LYS A 38 3.07 3.77 -6.09
C LYS A 38 2.36 2.86 -7.10
N ALA A 39 2.12 1.59 -6.74
CA ALA A 39 1.48 0.62 -7.62
C ALA A 39 0.02 1.00 -7.94
N VAL A 40 -0.74 1.51 -6.95
CA VAL A 40 -2.11 1.99 -7.16
C VAL A 40 -2.18 3.41 -7.75
N GLY A 41 -1.06 4.12 -7.83
CA GLY A 41 -0.99 5.49 -8.35
C GLY A 41 -1.39 6.59 -7.36
N ASP A 42 -1.55 6.28 -6.07
CA ASP A 42 -1.88 7.27 -5.04
C ASP A 42 -0.62 8.01 -4.55
N ARG A 43 -0.26 9.06 -5.30
CA ARG A 43 0.86 9.94 -4.97
C ARG A 43 0.69 10.68 -3.64
N LYS A 44 -0.55 10.93 -3.19
CA LYS A 44 -0.78 11.64 -1.93
C LYS A 44 -0.51 10.71 -0.76
N ALA A 45 -0.98 9.46 -0.80
CA ALA A 45 -0.64 8.44 0.18
C ALA A 45 0.87 8.21 0.26
N GLY A 46 1.55 8.09 -0.89
CA GLY A 46 3.01 7.94 -0.95
C GLY A 46 3.76 9.06 -0.22
N LYS A 47 3.39 10.33 -0.44
CA LYS A 47 3.99 11.48 0.25
C LYS A 47 3.75 11.46 1.76
N LYS A 48 2.54 11.09 2.20
CA LYS A 48 2.24 10.99 3.63
C LYS A 48 3.07 9.91 4.31
N LEU A 49 3.22 8.74 3.68
CA LEU A 49 4.05 7.65 4.19
C LEU A 49 5.54 8.03 4.24
N GLU A 50 6.02 8.76 3.23
CA GLU A 50 7.39 9.31 3.25
C GLU A 50 7.62 10.22 4.46
N LEU A 51 6.67 11.11 4.78
CA LEU A 51 6.74 11.98 5.96
C LEU A 51 6.71 11.17 7.27
N ILE A 52 5.86 10.15 7.36
CA ILE A 52 5.85 9.23 8.52
C ILE A 52 7.19 8.54 8.67
N SER A 53 7.82 8.09 7.57
CA SER A 53 9.14 7.47 7.61
C SER A 53 10.22 8.44 8.10
N LYS A 54 10.16 9.71 7.67
CA LYS A 54 11.09 10.75 8.16
C LYS A 54 10.90 11.01 9.64
N LEU A 55 9.66 11.20 10.09
CA LEU A 55 9.35 11.38 11.52
C LEU A 55 9.78 10.17 12.36
N HIS A 56 9.55 8.95 11.88
CA HIS A 56 10.03 7.73 12.53
C HIS A 56 11.55 7.78 12.76
N MET A 57 12.34 8.18 11.76
CA MET A 57 13.79 8.32 11.90
C MET A 57 14.17 9.41 12.91
N GLU A 58 13.51 10.58 12.86
CA GLU A 58 13.75 11.69 13.81
C GLU A 58 13.42 11.31 15.26
N TYR A 59 12.35 10.55 15.49
CA TYR A 59 11.99 10.05 16.82
C TYR A 59 12.83 8.85 17.27
N GLY A 60 13.56 8.20 16.36
CA GLY A 60 14.29 6.96 16.61
C GLY A 60 13.41 5.74 16.89
N SER A 61 12.09 5.87 16.81
CA SER A 61 11.14 4.77 17.02
C SER A 61 9.76 5.08 16.41
N MET A 62 9.02 4.01 16.06
CA MET A 62 7.66 4.13 15.54
C MET A 62 6.70 4.40 16.69
N THR A 63 6.37 5.68 16.92
CA THR A 63 5.41 6.07 17.96
C THR A 63 4.00 5.59 17.64
N LYS A 64 3.14 5.51 18.67
CA LYS A 64 1.74 5.09 18.51
C LYS A 64 0.97 6.00 17.54
N ASP A 65 1.21 7.31 17.59
CA ASP A 65 0.54 8.27 16.72
C ASP A 65 0.98 8.14 15.26
N LEU A 66 2.28 7.92 15.02
CA LEU A 66 2.79 7.62 13.68
C LEU A 66 2.21 6.32 13.14
N MET A 67 2.11 5.29 13.99
CA MET A 67 1.50 4.02 13.64
C MET A 67 0.02 4.18 13.27
N ASN A 68 -0.73 4.96 14.04
CA ASN A 68 -2.14 5.24 13.75
C ASN A 68 -2.30 5.97 12.40
N MET A 69 -1.52 7.02 12.15
CA MET A 69 -1.54 7.73 10.86
C MET A 69 -1.17 6.81 9.68
N ARG A 70 -0.19 5.91 9.87
CA ARG A 70 0.17 4.91 8.86
C ARG A 70 -1.00 3.96 8.59
N ASN A 71 -1.67 3.48 9.64
CA ASN A 71 -2.78 2.54 9.52
C ASN A 71 -4.00 3.17 8.82
N GLU A 72 -4.29 4.45 9.07
CA GLU A 72 -5.34 5.18 8.34
C GLU A 72 -5.05 5.27 6.83
N ILE A 73 -3.77 5.43 6.46
CA ILE A 73 -3.35 5.41 5.05
C ILE A 73 -3.52 4.00 4.49
N TYR A 74 -3.12 2.97 5.24
CA TYR A 74 -3.27 1.57 4.84
C TYR A 74 -4.72 1.19 4.58
N ASP A 75 -5.67 1.60 5.41
CA ASP A 75 -7.09 1.32 5.20
C ASP A 75 -7.62 1.90 3.89
N ASN A 76 -7.12 3.07 3.49
CA ASN A 76 -7.44 3.67 2.20
C ASN A 76 -6.77 2.92 1.04
N LEU A 77 -5.49 2.55 1.18
CA LEU A 77 -4.79 1.74 0.20
C LEU A 77 -5.45 0.37 0.01
N LYS A 78 -5.98 -0.25 1.07
CA LYS A 78 -6.74 -1.50 1.00
C LYS A 78 -7.94 -1.37 0.09
N LYS A 79 -8.71 -0.28 0.21
CA LYS A 79 -9.86 -0.02 -0.69
C LYS A 79 -9.41 0.12 -2.14
N GLU A 80 -8.28 0.78 -2.39
CA GLU A 80 -7.72 0.91 -3.75
C GLU A 80 -7.22 -0.43 -4.30
N MET A 81 -6.55 -1.26 -3.48
CA MET A 81 -6.09 -2.59 -3.88
C MET A 81 -7.26 -3.50 -4.31
N MET A 82 -8.38 -3.48 -3.58
CA MET A 82 -9.55 -4.31 -3.90
C MET A 82 -10.23 -3.97 -5.24
N LYS A 83 -9.85 -2.88 -5.91
CA LYS A 83 -10.31 -2.57 -7.27
C LYS A 83 -9.60 -3.43 -8.34
N TYR A 84 -8.44 -4.00 -8.02
CA TYR A 84 -7.65 -4.86 -8.90
C TYR A 84 -8.16 -6.31 -8.83
N SER A 85 -8.02 -7.08 -9.91
CA SER A 85 -8.44 -8.49 -9.96
C SER A 85 -7.71 -9.34 -8.91
N ASN A 86 -6.40 -9.12 -8.76
CA ASN A 86 -5.52 -9.76 -7.78
C ASN A 86 -5.24 -8.86 -6.56
N GLY A 87 -6.20 -7.99 -6.21
CA GLY A 87 -6.09 -7.10 -5.05
C GLY A 87 -5.92 -7.85 -3.72
N GLN A 88 -6.53 -9.04 -3.62
CA GLN A 88 -6.42 -9.90 -2.44
C GLN A 88 -4.99 -10.42 -2.25
N ASP A 89 -4.28 -10.73 -3.34
CA ASP A 89 -2.89 -11.23 -3.27
C ASP A 89 -1.95 -10.14 -2.75
N MET A 90 -2.13 -8.90 -3.22
CA MET A 90 -1.40 -7.75 -2.68
C MET A 90 -1.69 -7.52 -1.20
N TYR A 91 -2.95 -7.62 -0.78
CA TYR A 91 -3.34 -7.48 0.63
C TYR A 91 -2.75 -8.59 1.51
N ASN A 92 -2.72 -9.83 1.03
CA ASN A 92 -2.14 -10.96 1.78
C ASN A 92 -0.62 -10.85 1.92
N ALA A 93 0.04 -10.04 1.09
CA ALA A 93 1.48 -9.79 1.15
C ALA A 93 1.87 -8.70 2.17
N THR A 94 0.92 -7.91 2.70
CA THR A 94 1.20 -6.76 3.58
C THR A 94 1.39 -7.11 5.04
#